data_AF-A0A8S1QTJ4-F1
#
_entry.id   AF-A0A8S1QTJ4-F1
#
_cell.length_a   1.000
_cell.length_b   1.000
_cell.length_c   1.000
_cell.angle_alpha   90.00
_cell.angle_beta   90.00
_cell.angle_gamma   90.00
#
_symmetry.space_group_name_H-M   'P 1'
#
loop_
_entity.id
_entity.type
_entity.pdbx_description
1 polymer ?
#
loop_
_entity_poly.entity_id
_entity_poly.type
_entity_poly.pdbx_seq_one_letter_code
_entity_poly.pdbx_strand_id
1 'polypeptide(L)'
;MGTKFSFNLMKMLRKQSPTQDSNKSINKAERTLFNSELVAALYKELGIFDQQKSAAQYWPGCLSSENKKLLILKGKLQQEQLIDFSYI
;
A
#
# COMPACT_ATOMS: atom_id res chain seq x y z
N MET A 1 7.92 -49.48 -2.39
CA MET A 1 6.96 -48.99 -3.40
C MET A 1 6.93 -47.47 -3.34
N GLY A 2 7.64 -46.78 -4.24
CA GLY A 2 7.80 -45.33 -4.21
C GLY A 2 6.81 -44.66 -5.16
N THR A 3 5.82 -43.95 -4.60
CA THR A 3 4.90 -43.13 -5.38
C THR A 3 5.45 -41.72 -5.58
N LYS A 4 5.41 -41.32 -6.84
CA LYS A 4 6.02 -40.16 -7.47
C LYS A 4 5.45 -38.85 -6.89
N PHE A 5 6.26 -38.08 -6.17
CA PHE A 5 5.98 -36.66 -5.92
C PHE A 5 6.29 -35.86 -7.20
N SER A 6 5.31 -35.69 -8.08
CA SER A 6 5.46 -34.78 -9.23
C SER A 6 5.36 -33.34 -8.72
N PHE A 7 6.49 -32.69 -8.50
CA PHE A 7 6.54 -31.24 -8.29
C PHE A 7 6.05 -30.54 -9.56
N ASN A 8 4.83 -30.01 -9.48
CA ASN A 8 4.19 -29.32 -10.59
C ASN A 8 4.79 -27.90 -10.70
N LEU A 9 5.91 -27.78 -11.43
CA LEU A 9 6.69 -26.54 -11.61
C LEU A 9 5.83 -25.35 -12.08
N MET A 10 4.70 -25.61 -12.75
CA MET A 10 3.76 -24.58 -13.18
C MET A 10 3.12 -23.79 -12.03
N LYS A 11 3.06 -24.34 -10.80
CA LYS A 11 2.57 -23.58 -9.64
C LYS A 11 3.59 -22.54 -9.15
N MET A 12 4.87 -22.71 -9.46
CA MET A 12 5.92 -21.78 -9.02
C MET A 12 6.07 -20.56 -9.95
N LEU A 13 5.69 -20.70 -11.25
CA LEU A 13 5.69 -19.58 -12.20
C LEU A 13 4.50 -18.61 -12.05
N ARG A 14 3.50 -18.91 -11.20
CA ARG A 14 2.43 -17.96 -10.85
C ARG A 14 2.84 -16.92 -9.79
N LYS A 15 4.10 -16.51 -9.79
CA LYS A 15 4.62 -15.38 -8.98
C LYS A 15 4.69 -14.07 -9.77
N GLN A 16 3.70 -13.86 -10.64
CA GLN A 16 3.22 -12.53 -10.98
C GLN A 16 1.72 -12.55 -10.74
N SER A 17 1.33 -12.44 -9.48
CA SER A 17 0.01 -11.90 -9.19
C SER A 17 0.02 -10.47 -9.74
N PRO A 18 -0.80 -10.08 -10.72
CA PRO A 18 -1.38 -8.75 -10.60
C PRO A 18 -1.98 -8.76 -9.20
N THR A 19 -1.55 -7.84 -8.33
CA THR A 19 -2.17 -7.65 -7.03
C THR A 19 -3.67 -7.78 -7.25
N GLN A 20 -4.22 -8.87 -6.71
CA GLN A 20 -5.61 -9.23 -6.93
C GLN A 20 -6.38 -8.03 -6.40
N ASP A 21 -6.96 -7.25 -7.31
CA ASP A 21 -7.99 -6.28 -6.99
C ASP A 21 -9.18 -7.11 -6.48
N SER A 22 -9.11 -7.58 -5.24
CA SER A 22 -10.21 -8.24 -4.54
C SER A 22 -11.39 -7.28 -4.28
N ASN A 23 -11.33 -6.07 -4.84
CA ASN A 23 -12.30 -4.99 -4.69
C ASN A 23 -12.83 -4.48 -6.03
N LYS A 24 -12.88 -5.32 -7.08
CA LYS A 24 -13.46 -4.90 -8.37
C LYS A 24 -15.00 -4.99 -8.45
N SER A 25 -15.68 -5.36 -7.36
CA SER A 25 -17.16 -5.52 -7.35
C SER A 25 -17.87 -4.93 -6.13
N ILE A 26 -17.17 -4.26 -5.21
CA ILE A 26 -17.81 -3.52 -4.11
C ILE A 26 -17.82 -2.05 -4.54
N ASN A 27 -19.01 -1.44 -4.54
CA ASN A 27 -19.21 -0.04 -4.88
C ASN A 27 -18.08 0.82 -4.31
N LYS A 28 -17.32 1.51 -5.17
CA LYS A 28 -16.16 2.34 -4.78
C LYS A 28 -16.50 3.37 -3.70
N ALA A 29 -17.79 3.71 -3.57
CA ALA A 29 -18.34 4.62 -2.57
C ALA A 29 -18.42 4.05 -1.14
N GLU A 30 -18.44 2.73 -0.94
CA GLU A 30 -18.65 2.09 0.37
C GLU A 30 -17.39 1.38 0.91
N ARG A 31 -16.24 1.58 0.27
CA ARG A 31 -15.01 0.93 0.70
C ARG A 31 -14.45 1.65 1.93
N THR A 32 -14.43 0.94 3.06
CA THR A 32 -13.65 1.34 4.24
C THR A 32 -12.17 1.36 3.88
N LEU A 33 -11.51 2.49 4.10
CA LEU A 33 -10.07 2.66 3.86
C LEU A 33 -9.31 2.56 5.18
N PHE A 34 -8.09 2.04 5.12
CA PHE A 34 -7.14 2.25 6.22
C PHE A 34 -6.74 3.72 6.27
N ASN A 35 -6.39 4.21 7.46
CA ASN A 35 -6.05 5.62 7.64
C ASN A 35 -4.89 6.06 6.72
N SER A 36 -3.87 5.20 6.52
CA SER A 36 -2.78 5.46 5.59
C SER A 36 -3.20 5.49 4.11
N GLU A 37 -4.17 4.65 3.73
CA GLU A 37 -4.74 4.62 2.38
C GLU A 37 -5.58 5.88 2.12
N LEU A 38 -6.36 6.33 3.10
CA LEU A 38 -7.14 7.56 3.03
C LEU A 38 -6.24 8.78 2.82
N VAL A 39 -5.21 8.92 3.65
CA VAL A 39 -4.24 10.02 3.54
C VAL A 39 -3.52 9.97 2.19
N ALA A 40 -3.12 8.79 1.72
CA ALA A 40 -2.49 8.63 0.41
C ALA A 40 -3.44 9.00 -0.73
N ALA A 41 -4.73 8.65 -0.65
CA ALA A 41 -5.73 9.00 -1.65
C ALA A 41 -5.87 10.54 -1.76
N LEU A 42 -5.97 11.25 -0.63
CA LEU A 42 -6.04 12.71 -0.60
C LEU A 42 -4.77 13.35 -1.18
N TYR A 43 -3.58 12.89 -0.79
CA TYR A 43 -2.33 13.42 -1.36
C TYR A 43 -2.19 13.15 -2.87
N LYS A 44 -2.80 12.08 -3.37
CA LYS A 44 -2.88 11.85 -4.81
C LYS A 44 -3.87 12.80 -5.48
N GLU A 45 -5.05 13.04 -4.91
CA GLU A 45 -6.00 14.02 -5.46
C GLU A 45 -5.40 15.43 -5.54
N LEU A 46 -4.56 15.80 -4.56
CA LEU A 46 -3.83 17.07 -4.54
C LEU A 46 -2.60 17.11 -5.49
N GLY A 47 -2.25 16.00 -6.14
CA GLY A 47 -1.08 15.89 -7.00
C GLY A 47 0.25 16.03 -6.25
N ILE A 48 0.28 15.70 -4.96
CA ILE A 48 1.48 15.70 -4.13
C ILE A 48 2.23 14.37 -4.29
N PHE A 49 1.51 13.26 -4.44
CA PHE A 49 2.08 11.93 -4.67
C PHE A 49 1.98 11.50 -6.13
N ASP A 50 2.85 10.55 -6.49
CA ASP A 50 2.81 9.89 -7.79
C ASP A 50 1.47 9.18 -8.02
N GLN A 51 0.94 9.34 -9.24
CA GLN A 51 -0.35 8.77 -9.64
C GLN A 51 -0.25 7.29 -10.00
N GLN A 52 0.93 6.79 -10.34
CA GLN A 52 1.11 5.41 -10.79
C GLN A 52 0.89 4.40 -9.67
N LYS A 53 1.29 4.74 -8.43
CA LYS A 53 1.13 3.84 -7.27
C LYS A 53 -0.28 3.93 -6.68
N SER A 54 -0.99 2.81 -6.58
CA SER A 54 -2.34 2.78 -5.97
C SER A 54 -2.30 3.18 -4.49
N ALA A 55 -3.31 3.92 -4.01
CA ALA A 55 -3.44 4.34 -2.61
C ALA A 55 -3.50 3.13 -1.64
N ALA A 56 -4.08 2.01 -2.10
CA ALA A 56 -4.15 0.76 -1.35
C ALA A 56 -2.79 0.13 -1.02
N GLN A 57 -1.71 0.59 -1.67
CA GLN A 57 -0.35 0.10 -1.46
C GLN A 57 0.43 0.95 -0.43
N TYR A 58 -0.25 1.88 0.25
CA TYR A 58 0.35 2.74 1.27
C TYR A 58 0.00 2.22 2.67
N TRP A 59 1.03 1.71 3.34
CA TRP A 59 0.97 1.35 4.75
C TRP A 59 1.41 2.54 5.62
N PRO A 60 1.07 2.57 6.92
CA PRO A 60 1.42 3.68 7.81
C PRO A 60 2.91 4.05 7.75
N GLY A 61 3.81 3.07 7.84
CA GLY A 61 5.26 3.32 7.75
C GLY A 61 5.77 3.76 6.37
N CYS A 62 4.92 3.71 5.33
CA CYS A 62 5.30 4.24 4.01
C CYS A 62 5.32 5.77 3.99
N LEU A 63 4.56 6.43 4.87
CA LEU A 63 4.43 7.90 4.95
C LEU A 63 5.48 8.51 5.90
N SER A 64 6.62 7.85 6.04
CA SER A 64 7.74 8.31 6.86
C SER A 64 8.69 9.19 6.05
N SER A 65 9.28 10.22 6.69
CA SER A 65 10.39 10.98 6.11
C SER A 65 11.66 10.15 5.92
N GLU A 66 11.81 9.03 6.64
CA GLU A 66 12.93 8.10 6.49
C GLU A 66 12.77 7.20 5.26
N ASN A 67 11.56 7.10 4.69
CA ASN A 67 11.27 6.27 3.55
C ASN A 67 11.73 6.92 2.23
N LYS A 68 12.99 6.65 1.86
CA LYS A 68 13.59 7.13 0.60
C LYS A 68 12.93 6.59 -0.68
N LYS A 69 12.06 5.58 -0.59
CA LYS A 69 11.35 5.01 -1.75
C LYS A 69 10.04 5.75 -2.06
N LEU A 70 9.58 6.62 -1.16
CA LEU A 70 8.39 7.42 -1.38
C LEU A 70 8.70 8.57 -2.33
N LEU A 71 8.02 8.59 -3.48
CA LEU A 71 8.12 9.69 -4.44
C LEU A 71 7.09 10.77 -4.11
N ILE A 72 7.59 11.95 -3.75
CA ILE A 72 6.81 13.15 -3.47
C ILE A 72 7.09 14.14 -4.59
N LEU A 73 6.06 14.51 -5.34
CA LEU A 73 6.15 15.45 -6.45
C LEU A 73 6.20 16.90 -5.96
N LYS A 74 5.56 17.20 -4.83
CA LYS A 74 5.47 18.55 -4.26
C LYS A 74 5.67 18.53 -2.75
N GLY A 75 6.66 19.29 -2.26
CA GLY A 75 6.97 19.41 -0.83
C GLY A 75 7.86 18.29 -0.31
N LYS A 76 7.92 18.16 1.03
CA LYS A 76 8.70 17.15 1.74
C LYS A 76 8.01 16.74 3.03
N LEU A 77 8.17 15.48 3.42
CA LEU A 77 7.76 15.03 4.74
C LEU A 77 8.75 15.54 5.79
N GLN A 78 8.22 15.97 6.93
CA GLN A 78 9.04 16.30 8.10
C GLN A 78 9.28 15.07 8.97
N GLN A 79 10.17 15.22 9.95
CA GLN A 79 10.44 14.18 10.93
C GLN A 79 9.17 13.87 11.73
N GLU A 80 8.96 12.59 12.00
CA GLU A 80 7.79 12.10 12.74
C GLU A 80 7.82 12.64 14.17
N GLN A 81 6.64 13.01 14.69
CA GLN A 81 6.48 13.51 16.04
C GLN A 81 5.62 12.54 16.84
N LEU A 82 6.12 12.14 18.01
CA LEU A 82 5.36 11.34 18.95
C LEU A 82 4.44 12.27 19.75
N ILE A 83 3.13 12.02 19.66
CA ILE A 83 2.12 12.71 20.47
C ILE A 83 1.76 11.77 21.61
N ASP A 84 2.22 12.10 22.81
CA ASP A 84 1.91 11.37 24.04
C ASP A 84 0.83 12.12 24.83
N PHE A 85 -0.22 11.41 25.23
CA PHE A 85 -1.33 11.93 26.02
C PHE A 85 -1.27 11.50 27.50
N SER A 86 -0.17 10.87 27.94
CA SER A 86 -0.01 10.35 29.31
C SER A 86 -0.04 11.39 30.43
N TYR A 87 -0.19 12.68 30.10
CA TYR A 87 -0.25 13.80 31.04
C TYR A 87 -1.59 14.56 31.01
N ILE A 88 -2.63 13.99 30.38
CA ILE A 88 -4.03 14.46 30.44
C ILE A 88 -4.82 13.53 31.35
#